data_AF-A0A7X8P5U2-F1
#
_entry.id   AF-A0A7X8P5U2-F1
#
_cell.length_a   1.000
_cell.length_b   1.000
_cell.length_c   1.000
_cell.angle_alpha   90.00
_cell.angle_beta   90.00
_cell.angle_gamma   90.00
#
_symmetry.space_group_name_H-M   'P 1'
#
loop_
_entity.id
_entity.type
_entity.pdbx_description
1 polymer ?
#
loop_
_entity_poly.entity_id
_entity_poly.type
_entity_poly.pdbx_seq_one_letter_code
_entity_poly.pdbx_strand_id
1 'polypeptide(L)'
;MRQAGEPSVEEILESIKKVIARDNRVEASNRGRTEPARTEAPIAARPSAEVLELTEAAEDDDAATGGLIADAAAASMRESLAALSMLAKPGAAPQIVRSGETSLEGLVRELLKPMLAEWLDKNLPAMVEKMVAAEIARIAGKRG
;
A
#
# COMPACT_ATOMS: atom_id res chain seq x y z
N MET A 1 -23.10 -29.54 22.93
CA MET A 1 -22.84 -29.01 21.57
C MET A 1 -21.44 -28.40 21.55
N ARG A 2 -20.45 -29.15 21.06
CA ARG A 2 -19.06 -28.70 20.87
C ARG A 2 -18.49 -29.43 19.65
N GLN A 3 -18.21 -28.70 18.58
CA GLN A 3 -17.10 -28.95 17.65
C GLN A 3 -16.60 -27.56 17.22
N ALA A 4 -15.80 -26.97 18.09
CA ALA A 4 -14.91 -25.87 17.77
C ALA A 4 -13.51 -26.49 17.80
N GLY A 5 -12.77 -26.50 16.68
CA GLY A 5 -11.37 -26.93 16.77
C GLY A 5 -10.61 -27.27 15.50
N GLU A 6 -11.23 -27.47 14.34
CA GLU A 6 -10.46 -27.67 13.11
C GLU A 6 -10.37 -26.34 12.34
N PRO A 7 -9.17 -25.72 12.21
CA PRO A 7 -9.02 -24.47 11.50
C PRO A 7 -9.37 -24.65 10.02
N SER A 8 -10.11 -23.69 9.45
CA SER A 8 -10.49 -23.73 8.03
C SER A 8 -9.26 -23.63 7.14
N VAL A 9 -9.33 -24.19 5.92
CA VAL A 9 -8.24 -24.11 4.94
C VAL A 9 -7.85 -22.66 4.65
N GLU A 10 -8.81 -21.74 4.66
CA GLU A 10 -8.60 -20.30 4.50
C GLU A 10 -7.82 -19.69 5.66
N GLU A 11 -8.02 -20.18 6.89
CA GLU A 11 -7.27 -19.74 8.07
C GLU A 11 -5.81 -20.22 8.01
N ILE A 12 -5.59 -21.44 7.54
CA ILE A 12 -4.26 -22.00 7.27
C ILE A 12 -3.55 -21.13 6.20
N LEU A 13 -4.25 -20.72 5.14
CA LEU A 13 -3.69 -19.88 4.08
C LEU A 13 -3.44 -18.43 4.52
N GLU A 14 -4.29 -17.84 5.35
CA GLU A 14 -4.05 -16.51 5.95
C GLU A 14 -2.88 -16.54 6.93
N SER A 15 -2.73 -17.60 7.72
CA SER A 15 -1.59 -17.78 8.63
C SER A 15 -0.26 -17.85 7.86
N ILE A 16 -0.20 -18.67 6.79
CA ILE A 16 0.97 -18.76 5.91
C ILE A 16 1.28 -17.41 5.25
N LYS A 17 0.26 -16.70 4.73
CA LYS A 17 0.44 -15.38 4.10
C LYS A 17 0.99 -14.34 5.08
N LYS A 18 0.54 -14.38 6.34
CA LYS A 18 0.99 -13.47 7.41
C LYS A 18 2.44 -13.74 7.82
N VAL A 19 2.85 -15.01 7.91
CA VAL A 19 4.24 -15.41 8.23
C VAL A 19 5.20 -15.01 7.10
N ILE A 20 4.84 -15.24 5.84
CA ILE A 20 5.67 -14.86 4.69
C ILE A 20 5.82 -13.33 4.57
N ALA A 21 4.74 -12.56 4.81
CA ALA A 21 4.82 -11.11 4.81
C ALA A 21 5.68 -10.56 5.97
N ARG A 22 5.73 -11.28 7.10
CA ARG A 22 6.60 -10.95 8.24
C ARG A 22 8.06 -11.22 7.92
N ASP A 23 8.39 -12.40 7.39
CA ASP A 23 9.76 -12.77 6.99
C ASP A 23 10.30 -11.87 5.88
N ASN A 24 9.49 -11.54 4.86
CA ASN A 24 9.94 -10.65 3.78
C ASN A 24 10.22 -9.21 4.28
N ARG A 25 9.52 -8.75 5.33
CA ARG A 25 9.77 -7.43 5.95
C ARG A 25 11.05 -7.43 6.79
N VAL A 26 11.31 -8.52 7.50
CA VAL A 26 12.55 -8.72 8.27
C VAL A 26 13.75 -8.84 7.32
N GLU A 27 13.60 -9.60 6.25
CA GLU A 27 14.57 -9.75 5.15
C GLU A 27 14.87 -8.43 4.43
N ALA A 28 13.83 -7.62 4.12
CA ALA A 28 14.02 -6.30 3.53
C ALA A 28 14.76 -5.33 4.46
N SER A 29 14.50 -5.41 5.77
CA SER A 29 15.25 -4.62 6.76
C SER A 29 16.70 -5.07 6.92
N ASN A 30 17.00 -6.35 6.71
CA ASN A 30 18.36 -6.88 6.79
C ASN A 30 19.17 -6.60 5.51
N ARG A 31 18.53 -6.64 4.33
CA ARG A 31 19.18 -6.31 3.03
C ARG A 31 19.53 -4.84 2.86
N GLY A 32 18.81 -3.92 3.50
CA GLY A 32 19.17 -2.49 3.53
C GLY A 32 20.47 -2.17 4.28
N ARG A 33 21.11 -3.15 4.93
CA ARG A 33 22.37 -2.97 5.68
C ARG A 33 23.62 -3.41 4.91
N THR A 34 23.51 -3.98 3.70
CA THR A 34 24.67 -4.54 3.00
C THR A 34 24.73 -4.12 1.53
N GLU A 35 25.38 -2.99 1.25
CA GLU A 35 26.10 -2.78 -0.01
C GLU A 35 27.53 -2.25 0.28
N PRO A 36 28.58 -2.76 -0.42
CA PRO A 36 29.98 -2.44 -0.13
C PRO A 36 30.59 -1.45 -1.14
N ALA A 37 31.21 -0.35 -0.67
CA ALA A 37 32.16 0.42 -1.47
C ALA A 37 33.12 1.30 -0.61
N ARG A 38 34.40 0.90 -0.61
CA ARG A 38 35.66 1.69 -0.55
C ARG A 38 35.99 2.67 0.62
N THR A 39 37.10 2.30 1.28
CA THR A 39 38.30 3.10 1.63
C THR A 39 38.29 3.95 2.93
N GLU A 40 38.99 3.39 3.93
CA GLU A 40 39.91 3.98 4.94
C GLU A 40 39.41 4.90 6.10
N ALA A 41 39.98 4.59 7.28
CA ALA A 41 40.13 5.34 8.55
C ALA A 41 39.17 5.03 9.73
N PRO A 42 39.67 5.08 10.99
CA PRO A 42 39.26 4.17 12.07
C PRO A 42 38.12 4.70 12.97
N ILE A 43 37.22 3.78 13.32
CA ILE A 43 36.42 3.63 14.54
C ILE A 43 36.19 4.92 15.39
N ALA A 44 35.21 5.72 15.00
CA ALA A 44 34.48 6.55 15.95
C ALA A 44 33.21 5.80 16.35
N ALA A 45 33.19 5.31 17.60
CA ALA A 45 32.03 4.70 18.23
C ALA A 45 30.82 5.63 18.08
N ARG A 46 29.87 5.25 17.21
CA ARG A 46 28.51 5.75 17.35
C ARG A 46 27.94 5.03 18.57
N PRO A 47 27.42 5.71 19.59
CA PRO A 47 26.60 5.02 20.56
C PRO A 47 25.43 4.43 19.76
N SER A 48 25.41 3.10 19.67
CA SER A 48 24.23 2.36 19.27
C SER A 48 23.07 2.94 20.08
N ALA A 49 22.05 3.38 19.37
CA ALA A 49 20.81 3.87 19.94
C ALA A 49 20.46 3.05 21.18
N GLU A 50 20.40 3.71 22.34
CA GLU A 50 19.62 3.21 23.47
C GLU A 50 18.19 3.07 22.94
N VAL A 51 17.90 1.87 22.44
CA VAL A 51 16.56 1.34 22.47
C VAL A 51 16.22 1.32 23.95
N LEU A 52 15.49 2.32 24.41
CA LEU A 52 14.83 2.29 25.70
C LEU A 52 13.85 1.13 25.66
N GLU A 53 14.33 -0.04 26.07
CA GLU A 53 13.53 -1.21 26.35
C GLU A 53 12.71 -0.88 27.60
N LEU A 54 11.57 -0.21 27.39
CA LEU A 54 10.60 0.14 28.43
C LEU A 54 9.91 -1.14 28.92
N THR A 55 10.67 -1.96 29.61
CA THR A 55 10.25 -3.12 30.39
C THR A 55 10.51 -2.89 31.87
N GLU A 56 10.68 -1.63 32.29
CA GLU A 56 10.45 -1.26 33.68
C GLU A 56 8.96 -1.50 33.92
N ALA A 57 8.70 -2.69 34.46
CA ALA A 57 7.42 -3.11 34.96
C ALA A 57 6.86 -1.92 35.74
N ALA A 58 5.70 -1.43 35.32
CA ALA A 58 4.88 -0.64 36.21
C ALA A 58 4.73 -1.54 37.44
N GLU A 59 5.39 -1.16 38.53
CA GLU A 59 5.18 -1.77 39.83
C GLU A 59 3.67 -1.70 40.05
N ASP A 60 3.04 -2.88 40.09
CA ASP A 60 1.64 -3.06 40.44
C ASP A 60 1.49 -2.60 41.90
N ASP A 61 1.39 -1.30 42.09
CA ASP A 61 1.12 -0.66 43.37
C ASP A 61 -0.06 0.30 43.17
N ASP A 62 -1.24 -0.29 42.96
CA ASP A 62 -2.53 0.15 43.51
C ASP A 62 -3.68 -0.67 42.89
N ALA A 63 -3.71 -1.97 43.23
CA ALA A 63 -4.92 -2.76 43.11
C ALA A 63 -5.91 -2.44 44.26
N ALA A 64 -6.29 -1.16 44.44
CA ALA A 64 -7.52 -0.74 45.12
C ALA A 64 -7.72 0.78 45.06
N THR A 65 -8.65 1.21 44.20
CA THR A 65 -9.31 2.54 44.17
C THR A 65 -8.63 3.70 43.42
N GLY A 66 -8.85 3.82 42.10
CA GLY A 66 -8.69 5.09 41.37
C GLY A 66 -8.60 4.95 39.84
N GLY A 67 -9.59 5.30 39.02
CA GLY A 67 -10.76 6.10 39.32
C GLY A 67 -11.88 5.93 38.30
N LEU A 68 -13.11 6.07 38.81
CA LEU A 68 -14.37 5.97 38.07
C LEU A 68 -14.44 6.97 36.90
N ILE A 69 -13.62 8.03 36.93
CA ILE A 69 -13.49 9.01 35.86
C ILE A 69 -12.76 8.43 34.64
N ALA A 70 -11.73 7.60 34.83
CA ALA A 70 -10.95 7.06 33.72
C ALA A 70 -11.78 6.08 32.89
N ASP A 71 -12.56 5.21 33.54
CA ASP A 71 -13.47 4.28 32.86
C ASP A 71 -14.66 4.98 32.21
N ALA A 72 -15.27 5.96 32.91
CA ALA A 72 -16.36 6.75 32.34
C ALA A 72 -15.90 7.60 31.14
N ALA A 73 -14.72 8.21 31.22
CA ALA A 73 -14.12 8.94 30.10
C ALA A 73 -13.77 8.01 28.93
N ALA A 74 -13.23 6.82 29.21
CA ALA A 74 -12.94 5.82 28.19
C ALA A 74 -14.21 5.31 27.49
N ALA A 75 -15.32 5.14 28.22
CA ALA A 75 -16.62 4.83 27.64
C ALA A 75 -17.15 5.95 26.73
N SER A 76 -17.05 7.21 27.16
CA SER A 76 -17.48 8.38 26.37
C SER A 76 -16.65 8.56 25.09
N MET A 77 -15.34 8.32 25.15
CA MET A 77 -14.46 8.36 23.97
C MET A 77 -14.80 7.25 22.96
N ARG A 78 -15.08 6.03 23.44
CA ARG A 78 -15.52 4.91 22.59
C ARG A 78 -16.85 5.21 21.92
N GLU A 79 -17.81 5.81 22.63
CA GLU A 79 -19.10 6.22 22.09
C GLU A 79 -18.95 7.30 21.00
N SER A 80 -18.12 8.32 21.27
CA SER A 80 -17.84 9.39 20.32
C SER A 80 -17.18 8.86 19.04
N LEU A 81 -16.24 7.93 19.19
CA LEU A 81 -15.56 7.28 18.06
C LEU A 81 -16.53 6.36 17.29
N ALA A 82 -17.43 5.66 17.98
CA ALA A 82 -18.49 4.87 17.33
C ALA A 82 -19.42 5.76 16.49
N ALA A 83 -19.87 6.90 17.03
CA ALA A 83 -20.69 7.87 16.31
C ALA A 83 -19.98 8.43 15.06
N LEU A 84 -18.70 8.79 15.19
CA LEU A 84 -17.89 9.23 14.05
C LEU A 84 -17.70 8.12 13.02
N SER A 85 -17.52 6.86 13.44
CA SER A 85 -17.39 5.72 12.54
C SER A 85 -18.67 5.44 11.75
N MET A 86 -19.85 5.67 12.35
CA MET A 86 -21.13 5.57 11.67
C MET A 86 -21.32 6.66 10.63
N LEU A 87 -20.86 7.89 10.92
CA LEU A 87 -20.91 9.01 9.97
C LEU A 87 -19.87 8.90 8.84
N ALA A 88 -18.69 8.34 9.15
CA ALA A 88 -17.60 8.13 8.20
C ALA A 88 -17.82 6.89 7.31
N LYS A 89 -18.83 6.06 7.60
CA LYS A 89 -19.19 4.93 6.75
C LYS A 89 -19.81 5.48 5.47
N PRO A 90 -19.21 5.25 4.28
CA PRO A 90 -19.83 5.66 3.03
C PRO A 90 -21.21 5.03 2.95
N GLY A 91 -22.25 5.86 2.76
CA GLY A 91 -23.66 5.42 2.76
C GLY A 91 -24.01 4.41 1.66
N ALA A 92 -23.08 4.12 0.74
CA ALA A 92 -23.20 3.08 -0.25
C ALA A 92 -21.97 2.16 -0.17
N ALA A 93 -22.21 0.84 -0.19
CA ALA A 93 -21.14 -0.12 -0.46
C ALA A 93 -20.45 0.26 -1.78
N PRO A 94 -19.11 0.12 -1.90
CA PRO A 94 -18.43 0.39 -3.14
C PRO A 94 -19.04 -0.51 -4.21
N GLN A 95 -19.80 0.11 -5.12
CA GLN A 95 -20.32 -0.60 -6.27
C GLN A 95 -19.10 -0.94 -7.10
N ILE A 96 -18.69 -2.22 -7.07
CA ILE A 96 -17.74 -2.79 -8.01
C ILE A 96 -18.46 -2.88 -9.36
N VAL A 97 -18.81 -1.73 -9.94
CA VAL A 97 -19.06 -1.62 -11.36
C VAL A 97 -17.71 -1.74 -12.02
N ARG A 98 -17.57 -2.80 -12.82
CA ARG A 98 -16.53 -3.09 -13.80
C ARG A 98 -15.24 -2.27 -13.59
N SER A 99 -14.23 -2.92 -12.98
CA SER A 99 -12.87 -2.41 -12.77
C SER A 99 -12.52 -1.21 -13.67
N GLY A 100 -12.68 0.01 -13.15
CA GLY A 100 -12.33 1.26 -13.85
C GLY A 100 -13.32 2.42 -13.72
N GLU A 101 -14.58 2.19 -13.34
CA GLU A 101 -15.61 3.24 -13.40
C GLU A 101 -15.80 4.07 -12.11
N THR A 102 -15.14 3.73 -10.99
CA THR A 102 -15.31 4.52 -9.75
C THR A 102 -14.00 5.05 -9.12
N SER A 103 -14.06 6.37 -8.89
CA SER A 103 -13.32 7.26 -7.99
C SER A 103 -11.97 7.88 -8.38
N LEU A 104 -11.08 7.28 -9.18
CA LEU A 104 -9.80 7.95 -9.51
C LEU A 104 -9.33 7.68 -10.93
N GLU A 105 -9.36 6.42 -11.38
CA GLU A 105 -8.95 6.07 -12.74
C GLU A 105 -9.78 6.82 -13.78
N GLY A 106 -11.10 6.91 -13.58
CA GLY A 106 -11.98 7.70 -14.44
C GLY A 106 -11.61 9.18 -14.50
N LEU A 107 -11.29 9.80 -13.36
CA LEU A 107 -10.87 11.21 -13.31
C LEU A 107 -9.54 11.43 -14.01
N VAL A 108 -8.55 10.57 -13.75
CA VAL A 108 -7.23 10.63 -14.40
C VAL A 108 -7.36 10.41 -15.91
N ARG A 109 -8.22 9.49 -16.34
CA ARG A 109 -8.48 9.25 -17.76
C ARG A 109 -9.09 10.47 -18.44
N GLU A 110 -10.09 11.11 -17.83
CA GLU A 110 -10.68 12.33 -18.37
C GLU A 110 -9.67 13.48 -18.44
N LEU A 111 -8.75 13.58 -17.47
CA LEU A 111 -7.67 14.57 -17.49
C LEU A 111 -6.58 14.27 -18.53
N LEU A 112 -6.23 12.99 -18.76
CA LEU A 112 -5.20 12.59 -19.72
C LEU A 112 -5.69 12.59 -21.17
N LYS A 113 -7.00 12.42 -21.40
CA LYS A 113 -7.60 12.37 -22.73
C LYS A 113 -7.27 13.57 -23.63
N PRO A 114 -7.38 14.84 -23.19
CA PRO A 114 -7.02 15.98 -24.04
C PRO A 114 -5.52 16.03 -24.37
N MET A 115 -4.65 15.70 -23.42
CA MET A 115 -3.20 15.73 -23.64
C MET A 115 -2.75 14.66 -24.64
N LEU A 116 -3.35 13.46 -24.55
CA LEU A 116 -3.10 12.39 -25.51
C LEU A 116 -3.64 12.72 -26.90
N ALA A 117 -4.81 13.36 -27.00
CA ALA A 117 -5.37 13.79 -28.28
C ALA A 117 -4.45 14.81 -28.98
N GLU A 118 -4.03 15.85 -28.27
CA GLU A 118 -3.11 16.86 -28.83
C GLU A 118 -1.77 16.25 -29.25
N TRP A 119 -1.25 15.31 -28.45
CA TRP A 119 -0.02 14.61 -28.80
C TRP A 119 -0.20 13.74 -30.06
N LEU A 120 -1.32 13.03 -30.18
CA LEU A 120 -1.63 12.23 -31.37
C LEU A 120 -1.76 13.13 -32.61
N ASP A 121 -2.47 14.25 -32.52
CA ASP A 121 -2.63 15.17 -33.65
C ASP A 121 -1.27 15.70 -34.16
N LYS A 122 -0.32 15.93 -33.26
CA LYS A 122 1.02 16.43 -33.60
C LYS A 122 1.96 15.35 -34.14
N ASN A 123 1.89 14.12 -33.63
CA ASN A 123 2.91 13.10 -33.87
C ASN A 123 2.46 11.98 -34.83
N LEU A 124 1.15 11.73 -34.93
CA LEU A 124 0.60 10.66 -35.74
C LEU A 124 0.76 10.88 -37.24
N PRO A 125 0.59 12.10 -37.81
CA PRO A 125 0.73 12.31 -39.26
C PRO A 125 2.10 11.89 -39.79
N ALA A 126 3.18 12.34 -39.15
CA ALA A 126 4.54 12.01 -39.58
C ALA A 126 4.86 10.51 -39.46
N MET A 127 4.26 9.82 -38.48
CA MET A 127 4.43 8.38 -38.30
C MET A 127 3.71 7.59 -39.39
N VAL A 128 2.50 8.02 -39.75
CA VAL A 128 1.71 7.42 -40.83
C VAL A 128 2.38 7.66 -42.18
N GLU A 129 2.85 8.86 -42.48
CA GLU A 129 3.54 9.16 -43.74
C GLU A 129 4.76 8.25 -43.97
N LYS A 130 5.58 8.04 -42.94
CA LYS A 130 6.72 7.10 -43.03
C LYS A 130 6.28 5.68 -43.34
N MET A 131 5.20 5.23 -42.71
CA MET A 131 4.67 3.87 -42.88
C MET A 131 4.03 3.70 -44.27
N VAL A 132 3.30 4.71 -44.75
CA VAL A 132 2.71 4.74 -46.10
C VAL A 132 3.80 4.82 -47.16
N ALA A 133 4.83 5.66 -46.98
CA ALA A 133 5.96 5.74 -47.91
C ALA A 133 6.68 4.39 -48.02
N ALA A 134 6.92 3.71 -46.90
CA ALA A 134 7.49 2.36 -46.89
C ALA A 134 6.58 1.36 -47.62
N GLU A 135 5.26 1.44 -47.41
CA GLU A 135 4.29 0.55 -48.05
C GLU A 135 4.17 0.78 -49.56
N ILE A 136 4.21 2.04 -50.03
CA ILE A 136 4.24 2.39 -51.44
C ILE A 136 5.53 1.88 -52.09
N ALA A 137 6.69 2.11 -51.46
CA ALA A 137 7.97 1.62 -51.97
C ALA A 137 7.98 0.09 -52.12
N ARG A 138 7.40 -0.62 -51.14
CA ARG A 138 7.26 -2.08 -51.16
C ARG A 138 6.37 -2.56 -52.31
N ILE A 139 5.24 -1.90 -52.56
CA ILE A 139 4.31 -2.27 -53.65
C ILE A 139 4.89 -1.92 -55.02
N ALA A 140 5.53 -0.75 -55.14
CA ALA A 140 6.16 -0.29 -56.38
C ALA A 140 7.34 -1.19 -56.78
N GLY A 141 8.20 -1.56 -55.84
CA GLY A 141 9.33 -2.47 -56.08
C GLY A 141 8.93 -3.93 -56.38
N LYS A 142 7.66 -4.31 -56.16
CA LYS A 142 7.13 -5.64 -56.52
C LYS A 142 6.48 -5.66 -57.91
N ARG A 143 6.23 -4.50 -58.53
CA ARG A 143 5.57 -4.37 -59.85
C ARG A 143 6.51 -4.04 -61.00
N GLY A 144 7.80 -3.80 -60.74
CA GLY A 144 8.88 -3.76 -61.73
C GLY A 144 9.72 -5.01 -61.66
#